data_AF-A0A7T8HFH3-F1
#
_entry.id   AF-A0A7T8HFH3-F1
#
_cell.length_a   1.000
_cell.length_b   1.000
_cell.length_c   1.000
_cell.angle_alpha   90.00
_cell.angle_beta   90.00
_cell.angle_gamma   90.00
#
_symmetry.space_group_name_H-M   'P 1'
#
loop_
_entity.id
_entity.type
_entity.pdbx_description
1 polymer ?
#
loop_
_entity_poly.entity_id
_entity_poly.type
_entity_poly.pdbx_seq_one_letter_code
_entity_poly.pdbx_strand_id
1 'polypeptide(L)'
;MVLLVQGFPNQISALRFEWAWQHPSRSRRLSSIVSAKASREKSLDFHIRVVATMLQTPPWSRLPLTLRWLRPDLTSIPQDKSPPLHMPIVYGPVCSIKIPSAKGSNPETDMEEHDSLICSICFSDIGPISEECVKCISPKCSAASHITCLANQFLVNEPDRLLPISGKCPVCDLDVLWGDIIRKKKGCYSKLT
;
A
#
# COMPACT_ATOMS: atom_id res chain seq x y z
N MET A 1 -15.69 15.59 6.82
CA MET A 1 -15.15 14.29 6.37
C MET A 1 -14.86 13.45 7.61
N VAL A 2 -15.38 12.21 7.69
CA VAL A 2 -15.30 11.36 8.91
C VAL A 2 -14.18 10.32 8.79
N LEU A 3 -14.12 9.66 7.64
CA LEU A 3 -13.22 8.56 7.32
C LEU A 3 -12.55 8.82 5.97
N LEU A 4 -11.28 8.44 5.85
CA LEU A 4 -10.51 8.48 4.61
C LEU A 4 -9.84 7.13 4.37
N VAL A 5 -9.90 6.63 3.14
CA VAL A 5 -9.07 5.50 2.68
C VAL A 5 -7.96 6.07 1.82
N GLN A 6 -6.71 5.77 2.15
CA GLN A 6 -5.54 6.27 1.42
C GLN A 6 -4.54 5.15 1.14
N GLY A 7 -3.51 5.44 0.33
CA GLY A 7 -2.47 4.48 -0.04
C GLY A 7 -2.72 3.72 -1.34
N PHE A 8 -3.67 4.18 -2.16
CA PHE A 8 -3.90 3.61 -3.49
C PHE A 8 -2.65 3.70 -4.38
N PRO A 9 -2.39 2.69 -5.22
CA PRO A 9 -1.19 2.67 -6.07
C PRO A 9 -1.20 3.76 -7.15
N ASN A 10 -2.39 4.18 -7.59
CA ASN A 10 -2.63 5.23 -8.58
C ASN A 10 -4.06 5.81 -8.44
N GLN A 11 -4.33 6.91 -9.15
CA GLN A 11 -5.62 7.61 -9.12
C GLN A 11 -6.78 6.75 -9.66
N ILE A 12 -6.54 5.92 -10.69
CA ILE A 12 -7.58 5.07 -11.28
C ILE A 12 -8.10 4.05 -10.26
N SER A 13 -7.21 3.43 -9.49
CA SER A 13 -7.58 2.51 -8.41
C SER A 13 -8.41 3.21 -7.32
N ALA A 14 -8.05 4.45 -6.97
CA ALA A 14 -8.81 5.26 -6.01
C ALA A 14 -10.22 5.58 -6.53
N LEU A 15 -10.34 6.04 -7.78
CA LEU A 15 -11.64 6.35 -8.40
C LEU A 15 -12.54 5.12 -8.51
N ARG A 16 -11.97 3.96 -8.87
CA ARG A 16 -12.73 2.69 -8.92
C ARG A 16 -13.21 2.26 -7.53
N PHE A 17 -12.41 2.49 -6.50
CA PHE A 17 -12.81 2.24 -5.12
C PHE A 17 -13.95 3.18 -4.71
N GLU A 18 -13.78 4.49 -4.92
CA GLU A 18 -14.78 5.51 -4.61
C GLU A 18 -16.12 5.20 -5.28
N TRP A 19 -16.12 4.91 -6.58
CA TRP A 19 -17.34 4.58 -7.31
C TRP A 19 -18.04 3.35 -6.74
N ALA A 20 -17.28 2.28 -6.44
CA ALA A 20 -17.84 1.07 -5.87
C ALA A 20 -18.41 1.30 -4.47
N TRP A 21 -17.80 2.20 -3.69
CA TRP A 21 -18.28 2.59 -2.36
C TRP A 21 -19.57 3.40 -2.43
N GLN A 22 -19.69 4.33 -3.38
CA GLN A 22 -20.90 5.12 -3.63
C GLN A 22 -22.05 4.28 -4.23
N HIS A 23 -21.72 3.22 -4.98
CA HIS A 23 -22.68 2.41 -5.72
C HIS A 23 -22.54 0.90 -5.46
N PRO A 24 -22.69 0.43 -4.21
CA PRO A 24 -22.47 -0.98 -3.85
C PRO A 24 -23.40 -1.95 -4.60
N SER A 25 -24.67 -1.57 -4.83
CA SER A 25 -25.64 -2.41 -5.55
C SER A 25 -25.36 -2.55 -7.05
N ARG A 26 -24.66 -1.58 -7.65
CA ARG A 26 -24.27 -1.60 -9.07
C ARG A 26 -22.87 -2.18 -9.29
N SER A 27 -22.06 -2.24 -8.24
CA SER A 27 -20.73 -2.80 -8.30
C SER A 27 -20.79 -4.32 -8.38
N ARG A 28 -20.29 -4.89 -9.49
CA ARG A 28 -20.23 -6.35 -9.70
C ARG A 28 -19.57 -7.11 -8.54
N ARG A 29 -18.65 -6.47 -7.81
CA ARG A 29 -17.90 -7.07 -6.70
C ARG A 29 -18.63 -7.00 -5.36
N LEU A 30 -19.66 -6.15 -5.25
CA LEU A 30 -20.34 -5.86 -4.00
C LEU A 30 -21.83 -6.19 -4.05
N SER A 31 -22.45 -6.24 -5.23
CA SER A 31 -23.91 -6.39 -5.37
C SER A 31 -24.45 -7.66 -4.74
N SER A 32 -23.66 -8.75 -4.73
CA SER A 32 -24.03 -10.03 -4.08
C SER A 32 -23.61 -10.13 -2.62
N ILE A 33 -22.66 -9.30 -2.16
CA ILE A 33 -22.03 -9.41 -0.84
C ILE A 33 -22.59 -8.38 0.14
N VAL A 34 -22.89 -7.18 -0.35
CA VAL A 34 -23.36 -6.06 0.44
C VAL A 34 -24.88 -5.97 0.31
N SER A 35 -25.58 -6.31 1.40
CA SER A 35 -27.03 -6.11 1.48
C SER A 35 -27.39 -4.63 1.40
N ALA A 36 -28.54 -4.36 0.78
CA ALA A 36 -29.11 -3.01 0.66
C ALA A 36 -29.26 -2.33 2.02
N LYS A 37 -29.23 -1.00 2.02
CA LYS A 37 -29.39 -0.19 3.23
C LYS A 37 -30.75 -0.45 3.86
N ALA A 38 -30.77 -0.82 5.13
CA ALA A 38 -32.03 -0.96 5.86
C ALA A 38 -32.64 0.43 6.13
N SER A 39 -33.96 0.51 6.20
CA SER A 39 -34.67 1.78 6.45
C SER A 39 -34.22 2.46 7.74
N ARG A 40 -33.99 1.67 8.81
CA ARG A 40 -33.54 2.15 10.13
C ARG A 40 -32.03 2.36 10.25
N GLU A 41 -31.24 1.94 9.26
CA GLU A 41 -29.77 2.08 9.28
C GLU A 41 -29.37 3.51 8.95
N LYS A 42 -28.47 4.10 9.75
CA LYS A 42 -27.91 5.42 9.46
C LYS A 42 -27.06 5.34 8.20
N SER A 43 -27.03 6.44 7.44
CA SER A 43 -26.22 6.50 6.22
C SER A 43 -24.74 6.25 6.50
N LEU A 44 -24.20 6.80 7.59
CA LEU A 44 -22.80 6.59 7.97
C LEU A 44 -22.49 5.11 8.24
N ASP A 45 -23.32 4.45 9.07
CA ASP A 45 -23.14 3.03 9.43
C ASP A 45 -23.19 2.13 8.18
N PHE A 46 -24.12 2.43 7.26
CA PHE A 46 -24.20 1.74 5.96
C PHE A 46 -22.88 1.86 5.18
N HIS A 47 -22.35 3.08 5.02
CA HIS A 47 -21.11 3.29 4.27
C HIS A 47 -19.88 2.71 4.98
N ILE A 48 -19.83 2.72 6.32
CA ILE A 48 -18.77 2.05 7.10
C ILE A 48 -18.80 0.54 6.84
N ARG A 49 -19.99 -0.08 6.86
CA ARG A 49 -20.17 -1.50 6.56
C ARG A 49 -19.77 -1.85 5.12
N VAL A 50 -20.09 -0.99 4.16
CA VAL A 50 -19.68 -1.15 2.75
C VAL A 50 -18.16 -1.12 2.64
N VAL A 51 -17.49 -0.09 3.18
CA VAL A 51 -16.03 0.00 3.09
C VAL A 51 -15.33 -1.14 3.83
N ALA A 52 -15.82 -1.54 5.00
CA ALA A 52 -15.29 -2.69 5.73
C ALA A 52 -15.34 -3.98 4.89
N THR A 53 -16.46 -4.18 4.18
CA THR A 53 -16.60 -5.31 3.22
C THR A 53 -15.66 -5.16 2.02
N MET A 54 -15.48 -3.96 1.48
CA MET A 54 -14.56 -3.70 0.39
C MET A 54 -13.10 -4.00 0.76
N LEU A 55 -12.65 -3.64 1.97
CA LEU A 55 -11.29 -3.90 2.43
C LEU A 55 -10.98 -5.40 2.54
N GLN A 56 -12.00 -6.26 2.62
CA GLN A 56 -11.85 -7.72 2.65
C GLN A 56 -12.08 -8.37 1.26
N THR A 57 -12.52 -7.61 0.26
CA THR A 57 -12.89 -8.12 -1.06
C THR A 57 -11.79 -7.82 -2.11
N PRO A 58 -11.41 -8.79 -2.96
CA PRO A 58 -10.52 -8.51 -4.09
C PRO A 58 -11.13 -7.49 -5.07
N PRO A 59 -10.34 -6.58 -5.66
CA PRO A 59 -8.87 -6.54 -5.64
C PRO A 59 -8.30 -5.72 -4.47
N TRP A 60 -9.13 -5.15 -3.60
CA TRP A 60 -8.70 -4.15 -2.63
C TRP A 60 -8.00 -4.76 -1.42
N SER A 61 -8.34 -6.00 -1.06
CA SER A 61 -7.86 -6.70 0.13
C SER A 61 -6.36 -7.00 0.19
N ARG A 62 -5.60 -6.77 -0.90
CA ARG A 62 -4.13 -6.89 -0.92
C ARG A 62 -3.42 -5.57 -1.19
N LEU A 63 -4.18 -4.48 -1.32
CA LEU A 63 -3.59 -3.17 -1.51
C LEU A 63 -3.08 -2.65 -0.16
N PRO A 64 -1.96 -1.92 -0.13
CA PRO A 64 -1.45 -1.31 1.10
C PRO A 64 -2.26 -0.06 1.45
N LEU A 65 -3.53 -0.26 1.80
CA LEU A 65 -4.44 0.82 2.16
C LEU A 65 -4.30 1.18 3.63
N THR A 66 -4.60 2.42 3.97
CA THR A 66 -4.67 2.90 5.34
C THR A 66 -6.03 3.53 5.57
N LEU A 67 -6.68 3.13 6.66
CA LEU A 67 -7.98 3.63 7.06
C LEU A 67 -7.80 4.74 8.11
N ARG A 68 -8.09 5.99 7.75
CA ARG A 68 -7.86 7.15 8.63
C ARG A 68 -9.18 7.73 9.15
N TRP A 69 -9.36 7.72 10.46
CA TRP A 69 -10.46 8.40 11.14
C TRP A 69 -10.10 9.84 11.48
N LEU A 70 -10.81 10.78 10.87
CA LEU A 70 -10.69 12.21 11.17
C LEU A 70 -11.53 12.60 12.39
N ARG A 71 -12.55 11.80 12.69
CA ARG A 71 -13.47 11.94 13.82
C ARG A 71 -13.51 10.64 14.61
N PRO A 72 -12.61 10.46 15.60
CA PRO A 72 -12.54 9.24 16.39
C PRO A 72 -13.82 8.94 17.18
N ASP A 73 -14.58 9.99 17.50
CA ASP A 73 -15.88 9.94 18.16
C ASP A 73 -16.96 9.19 17.36
N LEU A 74 -16.77 9.03 16.05
CA LEU A 74 -17.72 8.38 15.13
C LEU A 74 -17.21 7.02 14.63
N THR A 75 -16.30 6.38 15.38
CA THR A 75 -15.72 5.10 15.00
C THR A 75 -16.66 3.94 15.34
N SER A 76 -17.23 3.31 14.31
CA SER A 76 -18.14 2.16 14.47
C SER A 76 -17.86 1.06 13.43
N ILE A 77 -16.61 0.57 13.36
CA ILE A 77 -16.32 -0.61 12.53
C ILE A 77 -16.92 -1.84 13.22
N PRO A 78 -17.78 -2.62 12.54
CA PRO A 78 -18.28 -3.88 13.07
C PRO A 78 -17.11 -4.81 13.41
N GLN A 79 -17.11 -5.42 14.60
CA GLN A 79 -15.99 -6.27 15.07
C GLN A 79 -15.72 -7.46 14.14
N ASP A 80 -16.76 -7.98 13.49
CA ASP A 80 -16.71 -9.05 12.49
C ASP A 80 -16.09 -8.62 11.15
N LYS A 81 -15.92 -7.31 10.93
CA LYS A 81 -15.42 -6.74 9.67
C LYS A 81 -14.23 -5.82 9.86
N SER A 82 -13.26 -6.22 10.68
CA SER A 82 -12.01 -5.49 10.81
C SER A 82 -11.22 -5.47 9.48
N PRO A 83 -10.47 -4.40 9.17
CA PRO A 83 -9.54 -4.39 8.06
C PRO A 83 -8.49 -5.52 8.18
N PRO A 84 -7.94 -5.99 7.05
CA PRO A 84 -6.79 -6.90 7.06
C PRO A 84 -5.62 -6.35 7.89
N LEU A 85 -4.81 -7.23 8.48
CA LEU A 85 -3.72 -6.87 9.41
C LEU A 85 -2.68 -5.89 8.81
N HIS A 86 -2.44 -5.97 7.51
CA HIS A 86 -1.51 -5.08 6.80
C HIS A 86 -2.10 -3.69 6.48
N MET A 87 -3.38 -3.45 6.79
CA MET A 87 -4.06 -2.18 6.58
C MET A 87 -4.25 -1.46 7.92
N PRO A 88 -3.35 -0.52 8.28
CA PRO A 88 -3.44 0.14 9.57
C PRO A 88 -4.66 1.06 9.65
N ILE A 89 -5.23 1.14 10.86
CA ILE A 89 -6.19 2.16 11.25
C ILE A 89 -5.44 3.30 11.94
N VAL A 90 -5.60 4.52 11.45
CA VAL A 90 -4.90 5.71 11.95
C VAL A 90 -5.93 6.78 12.32
N TYR A 91 -5.59 7.64 13.27
CA TYR A 91 -6.47 8.71 13.75
C TYR A 91 -5.86 10.08 13.50
N GLY A 92 -6.72 11.09 13.43
CA GLY A 92 -6.32 12.49 13.33
C GLY A 92 -6.17 13.01 11.89
N PRO A 93 -5.84 14.31 11.74
CA PRO A 93 -5.89 15.02 10.48
C PRO A 93 -4.92 14.48 9.42
N VAL A 94 -5.15 14.87 8.16
CA VAL A 94 -4.24 14.58 7.06
C VAL A 94 -3.14 15.65 7.05
N CYS A 95 -1.88 15.21 7.13
CA CYS A 95 -0.73 16.10 6.98
C CYS A 95 -0.20 16.02 5.55
N SER A 96 -0.12 17.15 4.85
CA SER A 96 0.60 17.22 3.58
C SER A 96 2.10 17.27 3.87
N ILE A 97 2.83 16.25 3.44
CA ILE A 97 4.29 16.23 3.51
C ILE A 97 4.78 16.58 2.11
N LYS A 98 5.47 17.71 1.97
CA LYS A 98 6.21 18.02 0.75
C LYS A 98 7.36 17.03 0.64
N ILE A 99 7.29 16.14 -0.35
CA ILE A 99 8.45 15.32 -0.72
C ILE A 99 9.47 16.30 -1.32
N PRO A 100 10.72 16.34 -0.85
CA PRO A 100 11.74 17.11 -1.51
C PRO A 100 11.81 16.63 -2.97
N SER A 101 11.46 17.49 -3.93
CA SER A 101 11.79 17.20 -5.32
C SER A 101 13.31 17.00 -5.37
N ALA A 102 13.76 15.89 -5.92
CA ALA A 102 15.11 15.83 -6.47
C ALA A 102 15.20 17.03 -7.42
N LYS A 103 15.89 18.09 -6.99
CA LYS A 103 16.16 19.23 -7.86
C LYS A 103 16.86 18.65 -9.07
N GLY A 104 16.38 18.96 -10.27
CA GLY A 104 17.08 18.63 -11.50
C GLY A 104 18.51 19.15 -11.37
N SER A 105 19.46 18.23 -11.27
CA SER A 105 20.84 18.53 -11.58
C SER A 105 20.89 18.87 -13.06
N ASN A 106 21.49 20.01 -13.38
CA ASN A 106 21.89 20.33 -14.75
C ASN A 106 22.71 19.14 -15.29
N PRO A 107 22.56 18.75 -16.57
CA PRO A 107 23.27 17.62 -17.15
C PRO A 107 24.72 17.97 -17.54
N GLU A 108 25.44 18.69 -16.69
CA GLU A 108 26.83 19.06 -16.95
C GLU A 108 27.66 18.85 -15.70
N THR A 109 28.60 17.89 -15.80
CA THR A 109 29.61 17.50 -14.81
C THR A 109 29.06 16.90 -13.52
N ASP A 110 28.83 15.58 -13.54
CA ASP A 110 29.49 14.67 -12.62
C ASP A 110 29.41 13.25 -13.20
N MET A 111 30.56 12.64 -13.46
CA MET A 111 30.64 11.20 -13.69
C MET A 111 30.32 10.52 -12.35
N GLU A 112 29.04 10.46 -11.99
CA GLU A 112 28.60 9.69 -10.84
C GLU A 112 28.91 8.22 -11.13
N GLU A 113 29.85 7.66 -10.37
CA GLU A 113 30.08 6.23 -10.29
C GLU A 113 28.72 5.56 -10.04
N HIS A 114 28.13 5.02 -11.09
CA HIS A 114 26.95 4.18 -10.98
C HIS A 114 27.37 2.94 -10.18
N ASP A 115 27.19 3.04 -8.87
CA ASP A 115 27.44 1.95 -7.94
C ASP A 115 26.51 0.80 -8.35
N SER A 116 27.06 -0.18 -9.08
CA SER A 116 26.35 -1.36 -9.56
C SER A 116 25.76 -2.09 -8.36
N LEU A 117 24.45 -1.95 -8.17
CA LEU A 117 23.75 -2.64 -7.09
C LEU A 117 23.52 -4.09 -7.50
N ILE A 118 23.98 -5.03 -6.67
CA ILE A 118 23.74 -6.46 -6.92
C ILE A 118 22.46 -6.89 -6.20
N CYS A 119 21.60 -7.59 -6.92
CA CYS A 119 20.39 -8.17 -6.33
C CYS A 119 20.74 -9.25 -5.31
N SER A 120 20.29 -9.08 -4.07
CA SER A 120 20.51 -10.04 -2.98
C SER A 120 19.77 -11.38 -3.15
N ILE A 121 19.01 -11.57 -4.23
CA ILE A 121 18.21 -12.77 -4.50
C ILE A 121 18.76 -13.53 -5.71
N CYS A 122 18.89 -12.88 -6.86
CA CYS A 122 19.37 -13.52 -8.10
C CYS A 122 20.86 -13.25 -8.38
N PHE A 123 21.54 -12.46 -7.55
CA PHE A 123 22.96 -12.10 -7.66
C PHE A 123 23.34 -11.44 -9.00
N SER A 124 22.36 -10.96 -9.75
CA SER A 124 22.55 -10.22 -11.00
C SER A 124 22.53 -8.72 -10.75
N ASP A 125 23.18 -7.96 -11.64
CA ASP A 125 23.19 -6.50 -11.60
C ASP A 125 21.75 -5.95 -11.67
N ILE A 126 21.41 -5.10 -10.71
CA ILE A 126 20.25 -4.22 -10.75
C ILE A 126 20.74 -2.99 -11.49
N GLY A 127 20.55 -2.99 -12.82
CA GLY A 127 21.00 -1.91 -13.70
C GLY A 127 20.63 -0.51 -13.19
N PRO A 128 21.12 0.55 -13.85
CA PRO A 128 21.22 1.90 -13.28
C PRO A 128 19.96 2.32 -12.55
N ILE A 129 20.03 2.43 -11.20
CA ILE A 129 18.99 2.80 -10.21
C ILE A 129 17.61 2.99 -10.86
N SER A 130 17.07 1.90 -11.38
CA SER A 130 15.91 1.94 -12.27
C SER A 130 14.63 1.79 -11.47
N GLU A 131 13.49 1.97 -12.14
CA GLU A 131 12.16 1.66 -11.60
C GLU A 131 12.02 0.20 -11.11
N GLU A 132 13.03 -0.65 -11.21
CA GLU A 132 12.97 -2.03 -10.76
C GLU A 132 13.69 -2.27 -9.43
N CYS A 133 14.43 -1.30 -8.89
CA CYS A 133 15.14 -1.47 -7.62
C CYS A 133 14.22 -1.24 -6.39
N VAL A 134 14.31 -2.14 -5.42
CA VAL A 134 13.74 -1.99 -4.07
C VAL A 134 14.82 -2.25 -3.01
N LYS A 135 14.82 -1.45 -1.95
CA LYS A 135 15.75 -1.57 -0.81
C LYS A 135 15.00 -1.98 0.46
N CYS A 136 15.68 -2.68 1.36
CA CYS A 136 15.13 -3.02 2.67
C CYS A 136 14.68 -1.77 3.44
N ILE A 137 13.65 -1.90 4.28
CA ILE A 137 13.14 -0.77 5.09
C ILE A 137 14.14 -0.40 6.19
N SER A 138 14.79 -1.39 6.81
CA SER A 138 15.74 -1.18 7.91
C SER A 138 16.91 -0.29 7.48
N PRO A 139 17.23 0.78 8.23
CA PRO A 139 18.33 1.69 7.89
C PRO A 139 19.72 1.03 8.00
N LYS A 140 19.83 -0.04 8.80
CA LYS A 140 21.08 -0.80 8.99
C LYS A 140 21.29 -1.90 7.94
N CYS A 141 20.33 -2.10 7.04
CA CYS A 141 20.38 -3.18 6.06
C CYS A 141 20.63 -2.62 4.65
N SER A 142 21.66 -3.13 3.99
CA SER A 142 22.03 -2.76 2.62
C SER A 142 21.36 -3.61 1.53
N ALA A 143 20.40 -4.46 1.89
CA ALA A 143 19.77 -5.35 0.91
C ALA A 143 19.06 -4.54 -0.18
N ALA A 144 19.41 -4.87 -1.42
CA ALA A 144 18.80 -4.35 -2.64
C ALA A 144 18.36 -5.53 -3.50
N SER A 145 17.24 -5.42 -4.19
CA SER A 145 16.71 -6.48 -5.04
C SER A 145 15.93 -5.92 -6.21
N HIS A 146 15.82 -6.68 -7.30
CA HIS A 146 14.77 -6.42 -8.29
C HIS A 146 13.39 -6.56 -7.63
N ILE A 147 12.46 -5.70 -8.01
CA ILE A 147 11.09 -5.70 -7.51
C ILE A 147 10.39 -7.04 -7.79
N THR A 148 10.67 -7.64 -8.94
CA THR A 148 10.14 -8.94 -9.37
C THR A 148 10.74 -10.07 -8.54
N CYS A 149 12.06 -10.09 -8.32
CA CYS A 149 12.72 -11.08 -7.47
C CYS A 149 12.16 -11.06 -6.05
N LEU A 150 12.04 -9.87 -5.44
CA LEU A 150 11.51 -9.74 -4.09
C LEU A 150 10.03 -10.14 -4.02
N ALA A 151 9.22 -9.74 -5.01
CA ALA A 151 7.82 -10.14 -5.09
C ALA A 151 7.68 -11.67 -5.17
N ASN A 152 8.43 -12.31 -6.08
CA ASN A 152 8.41 -13.77 -6.25
C ASN A 152 8.83 -14.49 -4.97
N GLN A 153 9.86 -14.00 -4.26
CA GLN A 153 10.27 -14.56 -2.98
C GLN A 153 9.15 -14.47 -1.92
N PHE A 154 8.43 -13.35 -1.85
CA PHE A 154 7.32 -13.18 -0.90
C PHE A 154 6.09 -14.01 -1.28
N LEU A 155 5.97 -14.38 -2.55
CA LEU A 155 4.84 -15.12 -3.12
C LEU A 155 5.10 -16.63 -3.26
N VAL A 156 6.23 -17.16 -2.78
CA VAL A 156 6.58 -18.60 -2.88
C VAL A 156 5.44 -19.50 -2.36
N ASN A 157 4.76 -19.09 -1.29
CA ASN A 157 3.65 -19.84 -0.69
C ASN A 157 2.27 -19.43 -1.22
N GLU A 158 2.20 -18.51 -2.18
CA GLU A 158 0.96 -17.98 -2.77
C GLU A 158 1.10 -17.79 -4.30
N PRO A 159 1.35 -18.86 -5.09
CA PRO A 159 1.71 -18.76 -6.51
C PRO A 159 0.60 -18.13 -7.39
N ASP A 160 -0.67 -18.25 -7.01
CA ASP A 160 -1.81 -17.66 -7.73
C ASP A 160 -2.02 -16.17 -7.44
N ARG A 161 -1.16 -15.55 -6.63
CA ARG A 161 -1.24 -14.14 -6.26
C ARG A 161 -0.17 -13.34 -6.99
N LEU A 162 -0.55 -12.13 -7.41
CA LEU A 162 0.36 -11.21 -8.12
C LEU A 162 0.98 -10.14 -7.21
N LEU A 163 0.33 -9.82 -6.09
CA LEU A 163 0.75 -8.75 -5.18
C LEU A 163 1.08 -9.34 -3.82
N PRO A 164 2.32 -9.27 -3.34
CA PRO A 164 2.66 -9.66 -1.98
C PRO A 164 2.00 -8.74 -0.95
N ILE A 165 1.69 -9.27 0.23
CA ILE A 165 1.25 -8.46 1.38
C ILE A 165 2.45 -8.15 2.28
N SER A 166 3.22 -9.18 2.62
CA SER A 166 4.36 -9.12 3.52
C SER A 166 5.36 -10.22 3.17
N GLY A 167 6.57 -10.12 3.71
CA GLY A 167 7.58 -11.16 3.63
C GLY A 167 8.80 -10.79 4.46
N LYS A 168 9.82 -11.64 4.44
CA LYS A 168 11.06 -11.44 5.19
C LYS A 168 12.17 -10.94 4.29
N CYS A 169 12.95 -9.97 4.78
CA CYS A 169 14.14 -9.52 4.07
C CYS A 169 15.15 -10.69 3.93
N PRO A 170 15.68 -10.98 2.72
CA PRO A 170 16.62 -12.09 2.52
C PRO A 170 17.96 -11.92 3.25
N VAL A 171 18.28 -10.72 3.73
CA VAL A 171 19.59 -10.42 4.36
C VAL A 171 19.48 -10.26 5.87
N CYS A 172 18.53 -9.46 6.37
CA CYS A 172 18.40 -9.17 7.81
C CYS A 172 17.24 -9.88 8.51
N ASP A 173 16.50 -10.74 7.79
CA ASP A 173 15.34 -11.50 8.27
C ASP A 173 14.18 -10.67 8.85
N LEU A 174 14.20 -9.34 8.65
CA LEU A 174 13.14 -8.46 9.13
C LEU A 174 11.82 -8.74 8.40
N ASP A 175 10.75 -8.95 9.15
CA ASP A 175 9.38 -8.97 8.63
C ASP A 175 8.98 -7.58 8.14
N VAL A 176 8.62 -7.48 6.87
CA VAL A 176 8.31 -6.23 6.20
C VAL A 176 7.01 -6.32 5.42
N LEU A 177 6.26 -5.21 5.38
CA LEU A 177 5.10 -5.08 4.51
C LEU A 177 5.53 -4.65 3.12
N TRP A 178 4.95 -5.28 2.10
CA TRP A 178 5.18 -4.92 0.70
C TRP A 178 4.85 -3.44 0.44
N GLY A 179 3.75 -2.96 1.04
CA GLY A 179 3.34 -1.56 0.96
C GLY A 179 4.41 -0.58 1.40
N ASP A 180 5.14 -0.91 2.48
CA ASP A 180 6.14 -0.02 3.06
C ASP A 180 7.42 0.01 2.22
N ILE A 181 7.81 -1.13 1.62
CA ILE A 181 8.90 -1.20 0.64
C ILE A 181 8.60 -0.32 -0.57
N ILE A 182 7.39 -0.43 -1.14
CA ILE A 182 6.99 0.36 -2.31
C ILE A 182 6.88 1.85 -1.97
N ARG A 183 6.37 2.19 -0.78
CA ARG A 183 6.37 3.57 -0.28
C ARG A 183 7.79 4.12 -0.15
N LYS A 184 8.72 3.35 0.43
CA LYS A 184 10.15 3.72 0.54
C LYS A 184 10.75 4.00 -0.83
N LYS A 185 10.52 3.12 -1.80
CA LYS A 185 10.94 3.30 -3.19
C LYS A 185 10.38 4.58 -3.83
N LYS A 186 9.11 4.92 -3.54
CA LYS A 186 8.46 6.16 -4.02
C LYS A 186 8.89 7.43 -3.26
N GLY A 187 9.87 7.34 -2.36
CA GLY A 187 10.39 8.48 -1.59
C GLY A 187 9.56 8.85 -0.34
N CYS A 188 8.49 8.10 -0.05
CA CYS A 188 7.86 8.18 1.26
C CYS A 188 8.81 7.53 2.29
N TYR A 189 8.93 8.06 3.51
CA TYR A 189 9.92 7.64 4.53
C TYR A 189 11.36 8.14 4.36
N SER A 190 11.62 9.16 3.56
CA SER A 190 12.94 9.83 3.51
C SER A 190 13.42 10.42 4.84
N LYS A 191 12.56 10.46 5.86
CA LYS A 191 12.86 10.91 7.24
C LYS A 191 13.04 9.77 8.26
N LEU A 192 12.97 8.50 7.84
CA LEU A 192 13.18 7.34 8.72
C LEU A 192 14.64 6.84 8.71
N THR A 193 15.56 7.64 8.16
CA THR A 193 17.01 7.43 8.18
C THR A 193 17.63 8.00 9.44
#